data_AF-A0A9D0DT39-F1
#
_entry.id   AF-A0A9D0DT39-F1
#
_cell.length_a   1.000
_cell.length_b   1.000
_cell.length_c   1.000
_cell.angle_alpha   90.00
_cell.angle_beta   90.00
_cell.angle_gamma   90.00
#
_symmetry.space_group_name_H-M   'P 1'
#
loop_
_entity.id
_entity.type
_entity.pdbx_description
1 polymer ?
#
loop_
_entity_poly.entity_id
_entity_poly.type
_entity_poly.pdbx_seq_one_letter_code
_entity_poly.pdbx_strand_id
1 'polypeptide(L)'
;MLDLLLEPTAMFVKGGIKAFRKSQEHHNLLIAVQDRIRREVKFNTALLQEFTKYKNSDSPEEYLCLTLIKALETEAFDEINKGVLPLSMFFEQKSLKSDFPKWPEKEKYFKWMENIITQYDLLERIYHRIKLIKTFAEGNRVQGNVRYIQFMLIGLQKSIANTDIQSTSNNN
;
A
#
# COMPACT_ATOMS: atom_id res chain seq x y z
N MET A 1 19.13 -7.11 -3.05
CA MET A 1 18.00 -6.30 -2.52
C MET A 1 18.02 -6.19 -1.00
N LEU A 2 18.36 -7.28 -0.30
CA LEU A 2 18.99 -7.18 1.02
C LEU A 2 20.08 -6.10 1.01
N ASP A 3 20.87 -6.04 -0.06
CA ASP A 3 21.95 -5.06 -0.24
C ASP A 3 21.51 -3.58 -0.16
N LEU A 4 20.30 -3.26 -0.63
CA LEU A 4 19.75 -1.89 -0.56
C LEU A 4 19.31 -1.53 0.87
N LEU A 5 19.11 -2.54 1.71
CA LEU A 5 18.79 -2.41 3.13
C LEU A 5 20.03 -2.57 4.02
N LEU A 6 21.13 -3.18 3.54
CA LEU A 6 22.29 -3.51 4.36
C LEU A 6 22.98 -2.27 4.93
N GLU A 7 23.26 -1.27 4.09
CA GLU A 7 23.90 -0.01 4.53
C GLU A 7 23.01 0.82 5.47
N PRO A 8 21.74 1.13 5.11
CA PRO A 8 20.81 1.82 6.01
C PRO A 8 20.61 1.08 7.34
N THR A 9 20.51 -0.25 7.31
CA THR A 9 20.35 -1.07 8.52
C THR A 9 21.63 -1.07 9.36
N ALA A 10 22.81 -1.11 8.75
CA ALA A 10 24.07 -1.01 9.48
C ALA A 10 24.20 0.34 10.19
N MET A 11 23.77 1.43 9.54
CA MET A 11 23.78 2.77 10.14
C MET A 11 22.72 2.90 11.25
N PHE A 12 21.54 2.30 11.07
CA PHE A 12 20.52 2.19 12.11
C PHE A 12 21.02 1.46 13.36
N VAL A 13 21.65 0.29 13.18
CA VAL A 13 22.16 -0.55 14.28
C VAL A 13 23.35 0.11 15.00
N LYS A 14 24.24 0.81 14.27
CA LYS A 14 25.46 1.41 14.83
C LYS A 14 25.27 2.83 15.38
N GLY A 15 24.46 3.67 14.73
CA GLY A 15 24.30 5.10 15.05
C GLY A 15 23.02 5.43 15.82
N GLY A 16 22.08 4.49 15.92
CA GLY A 16 20.78 4.67 16.56
C GLY A 16 19.75 5.42 15.70
N ILE A 17 18.47 5.25 16.05
CA ILE A 17 17.29 5.76 15.32
C ILE A 17 17.39 7.26 14.95
N LYS A 18 17.92 8.08 15.85
CA LYS A 18 17.96 9.54 15.66
C LYS A 18 18.95 9.98 14.59
N ALA A 19 20.11 9.34 14.49
CA ALA A 19 21.10 9.65 13.47
C ALA A 19 20.65 9.13 12.10
N PHE A 20 20.10 7.91 12.08
CA PHE A 20 19.58 7.30 10.86
C PHE A 20 18.44 8.12 10.24
N ARG A 21 17.45 8.57 11.02
CA ARG A 21 16.34 9.38 10.50
C ARG A 21 16.76 10.70 9.85
N LYS A 22 17.93 11.24 10.23
CA LYS A 22 18.47 12.49 9.66
C LYS A 22 19.42 12.26 8.48
N SER A 23 19.71 11.00 8.15
CA SER A 23 20.66 10.62 7.11
C SER A 23 20.05 10.73 5.71
N GLN A 24 20.87 11.01 4.71
CA GLN A 24 20.45 11.01 3.30
C GLN A 24 20.08 9.59 2.84
N GLU A 25 20.74 8.59 3.42
CA GLU A 25 20.52 7.16 3.18
C GLU A 25 19.10 6.75 3.58
N HIS A 26 18.61 7.23 4.74
CA HIS A 26 17.22 7.01 5.14
C HIS A 26 16.23 7.67 4.19
N HIS A 27 16.50 8.89 3.75
CA HIS A 27 15.64 9.61 2.79
C HIS A 27 15.56 8.89 1.45
N ASN A 28 16.70 8.48 0.90
CA ASN A 28 16.77 7.71 -0.35
C ASN A 28 16.05 6.37 -0.21
N LEU A 29 16.22 5.68 0.93
CA LEU A 29 15.53 4.44 1.20
C LEU A 29 14.01 4.64 1.30
N LEU A 30 13.56 5.70 1.96
CA LEU A 30 12.14 6.04 2.07
C LEU A 30 11.53 6.28 0.69
N ILE A 31 12.19 7.05 -0.17
CA ILE A 31 11.76 7.26 -1.56
C ILE A 31 11.65 5.93 -2.31
N ALA A 32 12.68 5.09 -2.23
CA ALA A 32 12.71 3.80 -2.95
C ALA A 32 11.58 2.86 -2.48
N VAL A 33 11.38 2.75 -1.17
CA VAL A 33 10.33 1.93 -0.55
C VAL A 33 8.94 2.43 -0.95
N GLN A 34 8.69 3.73 -0.82
CA GLN A 34 7.41 4.33 -1.17
C GLN A 34 7.11 4.23 -2.67
N ASP A 35 8.09 4.46 -3.55
CA ASP A 35 7.90 4.33 -4.99
C ASP A 35 7.56 2.89 -5.37
N ARG A 36 8.20 1.91 -4.74
CA ARG A 36 7.92 0.51 -5.00
C ARG A 36 6.50 0.11 -4.59
N ILE A 37 6.09 0.45 -3.37
CA ILE A 37 4.70 0.25 -2.92
C ILE A 37 3.74 0.95 -3.87
N ARG A 38 4.06 2.18 -4.30
CA ARG A 38 3.22 2.94 -5.24
C ARG A 38 3.06 2.24 -6.59
N ARG A 39 4.10 1.58 -7.12
CA ARG A 39 4.02 0.80 -8.37
C ARG A 39 3.11 -0.41 -8.22
N GLU A 40 3.28 -1.19 -7.15
CA GLU A 40 2.42 -2.34 -6.83
C GLU A 40 0.95 -1.90 -6.64
N VAL A 41 0.71 -0.81 -5.91
CA VAL A 41 -0.62 -0.22 -5.72
C VAL A 41 -1.26 0.20 -7.04
N LYS A 42 -0.50 0.81 -7.95
CA LYS A 42 -0.99 1.19 -9.29
C LYS A 42 -1.39 -0.04 -10.11
N PHE A 43 -0.53 -1.07 -10.11
CA PHE A 43 -0.81 -2.32 -10.81
C PHE A 43 -2.07 -3.00 -10.27
N ASN A 44 -2.16 -3.18 -8.96
CA ASN A 44 -3.34 -3.73 -8.29
C ASN A 44 -4.61 -2.90 -8.58
N THR A 45 -4.50 -1.56 -8.60
CA THR A 45 -5.62 -0.70 -8.95
C THR A 45 -6.11 -0.95 -10.37
N ALA A 46 -5.20 -1.11 -11.33
CA ALA A 46 -5.54 -1.42 -12.73
C ALA A 46 -6.22 -2.80 -12.85
N LEU A 47 -5.70 -3.82 -12.16
CA LEU A 47 -6.35 -5.14 -12.12
C LEU A 47 -7.77 -5.08 -11.58
N LEU A 48 -8.01 -4.32 -10.51
CA LEU A 48 -9.36 -4.17 -9.93
C LEU A 48 -10.29 -3.31 -10.79
N GLN A 49 -9.75 -2.39 -11.61
CA GLN A 49 -10.51 -1.67 -12.63
C GLN A 49 -10.99 -2.65 -13.70
N GLU A 50 -10.09 -3.47 -14.26
CA GLU A 50 -10.46 -4.50 -15.24
C GLU A 50 -11.45 -5.51 -14.65
N PHE A 51 -11.21 -5.99 -13.42
CA PHE A 51 -12.15 -6.87 -12.72
C PHE A 51 -13.56 -6.27 -12.66
N THR A 52 -13.67 -4.98 -12.35
CA THR A 52 -14.98 -4.32 -12.24
C THR A 52 -15.66 -4.17 -13.59
N LYS A 53 -14.89 -3.98 -14.69
CA LYS A 53 -15.44 -3.95 -16.05
C LYS A 53 -16.00 -5.32 -16.44
N TYR A 54 -15.22 -6.39 -16.26
CA TYR A 54 -15.64 -7.74 -16.61
C TYR A 54 -16.78 -8.27 -15.75
N LYS A 55 -16.78 -7.97 -14.45
CA LYS A 55 -17.85 -8.41 -13.54
C LYS A 55 -19.20 -7.78 -13.89
N ASN A 56 -19.21 -6.58 -14.45
CA ASN A 56 -20.41 -5.84 -14.81
C ASN A 56 -20.74 -5.92 -16.31
N SER A 57 -20.08 -6.79 -17.08
CA SER A 57 -20.42 -7.02 -18.49
C SER A 57 -21.69 -7.86 -18.61
N ASP A 58 -22.28 -7.89 -19.82
CA ASP A 58 -23.47 -8.70 -20.10
C ASP A 58 -23.21 -10.21 -19.97
N SER A 59 -21.96 -10.63 -20.11
CA SER A 59 -21.49 -12.01 -19.94
C SER A 59 -20.27 -12.06 -19.01
N PRO A 60 -20.45 -12.03 -17.68
CA PRO A 60 -19.34 -12.08 -16.74
C PRO A 60 -18.60 -13.42 -16.82
N GLU A 61 -17.32 -13.37 -17.21
CA GLU A 61 -16.45 -14.54 -17.20
C GLU A 61 -15.87 -14.74 -15.80
N GLU A 62 -16.47 -15.65 -15.02
CA GLU A 62 -16.04 -15.92 -13.64
C GLU A 62 -14.57 -16.37 -13.57
N TYR A 63 -14.12 -17.16 -14.54
CA TYR A 63 -12.71 -17.57 -14.66
C TYR A 63 -11.77 -16.36 -14.78
N LEU A 64 -12.13 -15.37 -15.60
CA LEU A 64 -11.33 -14.17 -15.78
C LEU A 64 -11.32 -13.32 -14.50
N CYS A 65 -12.46 -13.20 -13.83
CA CYS A 65 -12.57 -12.52 -12.53
C CYS A 65 -11.67 -13.16 -11.47
N LEU A 66 -11.66 -14.50 -11.39
CA LEU A 66 -10.76 -15.25 -10.50
C LEU A 66 -9.29 -15.03 -10.86
N THR A 67 -8.97 -15.05 -12.15
CA THR A 67 -7.60 -14.82 -12.64
C THR A 67 -7.08 -13.44 -12.25
N LEU A 68 -7.90 -12.39 -12.44
CA LEU A 68 -7.54 -11.02 -12.07
C LEU A 68 -7.33 -10.85 -10.56
N ILE A 69 -8.12 -11.53 -9.72
CA ILE A 69 -7.91 -11.53 -8.27
C ILE A 69 -6.61 -12.25 -7.90
N LYS A 70 -6.36 -13.43 -8.49
CA LYS A 70 -5.14 -14.22 -8.21
C LYS A 70 -3.88 -13.45 -8.62
N ALA A 71 -3.97 -12.63 -9.66
CA ALA A 71 -2.90 -11.77 -10.15
C ALA A 71 -2.58 -10.56 -9.26
N LEU A 72 -3.38 -10.26 -8.23
CA LEU A 72 -3.05 -9.18 -7.30
C LEU A 72 -1.70 -9.45 -6.62
N GLU A 73 -0.86 -8.42 -6.53
CA GLU A 73 0.49 -8.51 -5.97
C GLU A 73 0.53 -8.01 -4.52
N THR A 74 1.42 -8.59 -3.73
CA THR A 74 1.76 -8.14 -2.37
C THR A 74 3.27 -8.23 -2.11
N GLU A 75 4.07 -8.42 -3.15
CA GLU A 75 5.49 -8.75 -3.06
C GLU A 75 6.30 -7.60 -2.46
N ALA A 76 6.02 -6.36 -2.88
CA ALA A 76 6.67 -5.18 -2.34
C ALA A 76 6.42 -5.07 -0.83
N PHE A 77 5.17 -5.28 -0.38
CA PHE A 77 4.87 -5.30 1.05
C PHE A 77 5.56 -6.47 1.77
N ASP A 78 5.46 -7.68 1.22
CA ASP A 78 6.03 -8.91 1.80
C ASP A 78 7.55 -8.77 2.00
N GLU A 79 8.25 -8.13 1.08
CA GLU A 79 9.69 -7.90 1.18
C GLU A 79 10.07 -6.84 2.21
N ILE A 80 9.36 -5.70 2.26
CA ILE A 80 9.64 -4.66 3.26
C ILE A 80 9.35 -5.21 4.66
N ASN A 81 8.28 -5.99 4.82
CA ASN A 81 7.92 -6.62 6.09
C ASN A 81 8.94 -7.67 6.57
N LYS A 82 9.66 -8.32 5.64
CA LYS A 82 10.79 -9.21 5.95
C LYS A 82 12.08 -8.45 6.29
N GLY A 83 12.11 -7.14 6.04
CA GLY A 83 13.25 -6.27 6.33
C GLY A 83 13.44 -6.04 7.83
N VAL A 84 14.61 -5.51 8.19
CA VAL A 84 14.97 -5.21 9.60
C VAL A 84 14.28 -3.93 10.10
N LEU A 85 13.95 -3.02 9.18
CA LEU A 85 13.34 -1.73 9.53
C LEU A 85 11.81 -1.85 9.61
N PRO A 86 11.17 -1.36 10.69
CA PRO A 86 9.72 -1.35 10.79
C PRO A 86 9.05 -0.59 9.65
N LEU A 87 8.00 -1.18 9.07
CA LEU A 87 7.19 -0.57 8.00
C LEU A 87 6.66 0.82 8.37
N SER A 88 6.33 1.03 9.65
CA SER A 88 5.86 2.31 10.16
C SER A 88 6.87 3.43 9.91
N MET A 89 8.18 3.17 9.88
CA MET A 89 9.21 4.18 9.60
C MET A 89 9.15 4.75 8.17
N PHE A 90 8.51 4.05 7.24
CA PHE A 90 8.39 4.49 5.85
C PHE A 90 7.04 5.16 5.56
N PHE A 91 6.06 5.03 6.46
CA PHE A 91 4.66 5.43 6.24
C PHE A 91 4.07 6.11 7.50
N GLU A 92 4.82 7.05 8.09
CA GLU A 92 4.46 7.74 9.34
C GLU A 92 3.36 8.80 9.18
N GLN A 93 3.10 9.26 7.96
CA GLN A 93 2.16 10.35 7.72
C GLN A 93 0.71 9.94 8.01
N LYS A 94 -0.08 10.90 8.48
CA LYS A 94 -1.53 10.71 8.66
C LYS A 94 -2.19 10.50 7.30
N SER A 95 -3.06 9.50 7.22
CA SER A 95 -3.84 9.27 6.00
C SER A 95 -4.90 10.36 5.87
N LEU A 96 -4.78 11.19 4.84
CA LEU A 96 -5.71 12.31 4.61
C LEU A 96 -6.98 11.81 3.92
N LYS A 97 -8.11 11.87 4.64
CA LYS A 97 -9.45 11.52 4.09
C LYS A 97 -9.86 12.40 2.89
N SER A 98 -9.26 13.59 2.74
CA SER A 98 -9.46 14.48 1.58
C SER A 98 -9.07 13.83 0.26
N ASP A 99 -8.12 12.91 0.29
CA ASP A 99 -7.48 12.39 -0.92
C ASP A 99 -8.30 11.26 -1.56
N PHE A 100 -9.22 10.66 -0.81
CA PHE A 100 -10.01 9.52 -1.26
C PHE A 100 -10.99 9.85 -2.39
N PRO A 101 -11.31 8.87 -3.26
CA PRO A 101 -12.30 9.05 -4.32
C PRO A 101 -13.67 9.53 -3.80
N LYS A 102 -14.36 10.36 -4.59
CA LYS A 102 -15.75 10.77 -4.31
C LYS A 102 -16.72 9.74 -4.89
N TRP A 103 -16.85 8.60 -4.23
CA TRP A 103 -17.74 7.51 -4.66
C TRP A 103 -19.05 7.48 -3.87
N PRO A 104 -20.14 6.91 -4.43
CA PRO A 104 -21.43 6.83 -3.74
C PRO A 104 -21.34 6.14 -2.37
N GLU A 105 -20.51 5.08 -2.26
CA GLU A 105 -20.35 4.30 -1.03
C GLU A 105 -19.28 4.86 -0.08
N LYS A 106 -18.75 6.06 -0.35
CA LYS A 106 -17.64 6.68 0.40
C LYS A 106 -17.89 6.71 1.91
N GLU A 107 -19.06 7.16 2.36
CA GLU A 107 -19.37 7.26 3.79
C GLU A 107 -19.37 5.90 4.49
N LYS A 108 -19.88 4.87 3.81
CA LYS A 108 -19.84 3.48 4.29
C LYS A 108 -18.40 2.99 4.43
N TYR A 109 -17.55 3.28 3.44
CA TYR A 109 -16.14 2.90 3.50
C TYR A 109 -15.36 3.67 4.55
N PHE A 110 -15.65 4.95 4.75
CA PHE A 110 -15.05 5.74 5.83
C PHE A 110 -15.41 5.23 7.22
N LYS A 111 -16.65 4.78 7.43
CA LYS A 111 -17.03 4.12 8.68
C LYS A 111 -16.20 2.84 8.92
N TRP A 112 -15.97 2.03 7.88
CA TRP A 112 -15.13 0.82 7.97
C TRP A 112 -13.63 1.10 8.19
N MET A 113 -13.22 2.35 8.05
CA MET A 113 -11.84 2.83 8.19
C MET A 113 -11.71 3.81 9.35
N GLU A 114 -12.64 3.84 10.29
CA GLU A 114 -12.62 4.79 11.41
C GLU A 114 -11.34 4.71 12.25
N ASN A 115 -10.74 3.51 12.34
CA ASN A 115 -9.51 3.24 13.08
C ASN A 115 -8.23 3.36 12.25
N ILE A 116 -8.32 3.78 10.98
CA ILE A 116 -7.15 3.97 10.11
C ILE A 116 -6.68 5.42 10.27
N ILE A 117 -5.53 5.60 10.94
CA ILE A 117 -5.01 6.92 11.31
C ILE A 117 -3.84 7.30 10.39
N THR A 118 -2.95 6.35 10.12
CA THR A 118 -1.70 6.53 9.36
C THR A 118 -1.75 5.87 7.98
N GLN A 119 -0.81 6.23 7.12
CA GLN A 119 -0.56 5.52 5.86
C GLN A 119 -0.19 4.05 6.10
N TYR A 120 0.57 3.77 7.16
CA TYR A 120 0.89 2.41 7.57
C TYR A 120 -0.38 1.59 7.87
N ASP A 121 -1.30 2.11 8.69
CA ASP A 121 -2.56 1.42 9.01
C ASP A 121 -3.37 1.11 7.74
N LEU A 122 -3.36 2.05 6.78
CA LEU A 122 -4.05 1.89 5.50
C LEU A 122 -3.39 0.82 4.64
N LEU A 123 -2.05 0.84 4.54
CA LEU A 123 -1.27 -0.13 3.79
C LEU A 123 -1.46 -1.54 4.36
N GLU A 124 -1.39 -1.70 5.68
CA GLU A 124 -1.62 -2.98 6.36
C GLU A 124 -3.05 -3.49 6.12
N ARG A 125 -4.06 -2.61 6.21
CA ARG A 125 -5.44 -2.97 5.90
C ARG A 125 -5.60 -3.45 4.46
N ILE A 126 -4.97 -2.77 3.49
CA ILE A 126 -5.00 -3.16 2.08
C ILE A 126 -4.36 -4.53 1.91
N TYR A 127 -3.16 -4.73 2.47
CA TYR A 127 -2.44 -5.99 2.43
C TYR A 127 -3.31 -7.16 2.93
N HIS A 128 -3.91 -7.02 4.11
CA HIS A 128 -4.80 -8.06 4.66
C HIS A 128 -6.01 -8.34 3.77
N ARG A 129 -6.63 -7.30 3.19
CA ARG A 129 -7.79 -7.48 2.31
C ARG A 129 -7.41 -8.13 0.98
N ILE A 130 -6.23 -7.84 0.44
CA ILE A 130 -5.70 -8.51 -0.77
C ILE A 130 -5.40 -9.98 -0.46
N LYS A 131 -4.70 -10.30 0.63
CA LYS A 131 -4.46 -11.71 1.01
C LYS A 131 -5.76 -12.48 1.18
N LEU A 132 -6.75 -11.93 1.88
CA LEU A 132 -8.06 -12.56 2.07
C LEU A 132 -8.76 -12.87 0.74
N ILE A 133 -8.85 -11.90 -0.18
CA ILE A 133 -9.54 -12.12 -1.46
C ILE A 133 -8.77 -13.12 -2.35
N LYS A 134 -7.43 -13.13 -2.29
CA LYS A 134 -6.61 -14.14 -2.97
C LYS A 134 -6.86 -15.54 -2.42
N THR A 135 -6.90 -15.71 -1.10
CA THR A 135 -7.21 -17.01 -0.47
C THR A 135 -8.60 -17.53 -0.89
N PHE A 136 -9.61 -16.66 -0.99
CA PHE A 136 -10.91 -17.09 -1.51
C PHE A 136 -10.83 -17.49 -2.99
N ALA A 137 -10.10 -16.74 -3.81
CA ALA A 137 -9.94 -17.05 -5.23
C ALA A 137 -9.15 -18.35 -5.47
N GLU A 138 -8.18 -18.69 -4.63
CA GLU A 138 -7.52 -20.01 -4.62
C GLU A 138 -8.54 -21.15 -4.42
N GLY A 139 -9.53 -20.93 -3.57
CA GLY A 139 -10.71 -21.80 -3.42
C GLY A 139 -11.76 -21.67 -4.53
N ASN A 140 -11.43 -21.03 -5.66
CA ASN A 140 -12.31 -20.75 -6.79
C ASN A 140 -13.58 -19.96 -6.42
N ARG A 141 -13.47 -19.04 -5.45
CA ARG A 141 -14.56 -18.16 -5.03
C ARG A 141 -14.19 -16.70 -5.17
N VAL A 142 -15.04 -15.94 -5.84
CA VAL A 142 -14.93 -14.47 -5.88
C VAL A 142 -15.64 -13.89 -4.65
N GLN A 143 -14.91 -13.76 -3.53
CA GLN A 143 -15.45 -13.25 -2.27
C GLN A 143 -14.65 -12.08 -1.72
N GLY A 144 -15.34 -11.02 -1.31
CA GLY A 144 -14.74 -9.81 -0.76
C GLY A 144 -15.25 -8.55 -1.46
N ASN A 145 -15.10 -7.40 -0.81
CA ASN A 145 -15.50 -6.13 -1.39
C ASN A 145 -14.35 -5.53 -2.22
N VAL A 146 -14.30 -5.89 -3.50
CA VAL A 146 -13.30 -5.39 -4.45
C VAL A 146 -13.32 -3.87 -4.57
N ARG A 147 -14.51 -3.26 -4.63
CA ARG A 147 -14.65 -1.80 -4.68
C ARG A 147 -14.03 -1.14 -3.44
N TYR A 148 -14.21 -1.72 -2.27
CA TYR A 148 -13.60 -1.20 -1.05
C TYR A 148 -12.06 -1.30 -1.09
N ILE A 149 -11.50 -2.41 -1.59
CA ILE A 149 -10.04 -2.54 -1.77
C ILE A 149 -9.53 -1.49 -2.76
N GLN A 150 -10.20 -1.33 -3.89
CA GLN A 150 -9.87 -0.33 -4.89
C GLN A 150 -9.95 1.11 -4.33
N PHE A 151 -10.99 1.40 -3.54
CA PHE A 151 -11.15 2.68 -2.86
C PHE A 151 -9.96 2.99 -1.94
N MET A 152 -9.50 2.00 -1.17
CA MET A 152 -8.33 2.13 -0.30
C MET A 152 -7.04 2.30 -1.09
N LEU A 153 -6.83 1.52 -2.16
CA LEU A 153 -5.64 1.62 -3.02
C LEU A 153 -5.49 3.02 -3.63
N ILE A 154 -6.58 3.59 -4.15
CA ILE A 154 -6.56 4.95 -4.71
C ILE A 154 -6.29 5.99 -3.60
N GLY A 155 -6.88 5.80 -2.42
CA GLY A 155 -6.61 6.66 -1.26
C GLY A 155 -5.14 6.63 -0.84
N LEU A 156 -4.55 5.43 -0.75
CA LEU A 156 -3.14 5.23 -0.41
C LEU A 156 -2.23 5.84 -1.47
N GLN A 157 -2.50 5.60 -2.75
CA GLN A 157 -1.69 6.14 -3.85
C GLN A 157 -1.59 7.67 -3.78
N LYS A 158 -2.71 8.34 -3.52
CA LYS A 158 -2.74 9.79 -3.40
C LYS A 158 -2.10 10.29 -2.11
N SER A 159 -2.32 9.57 -1.00
CA SER A 159 -1.68 9.93 0.27
C SER A 159 -0.16 9.87 0.16
N ILE A 160 0.41 8.84 -0.48
CA ILE A 160 1.86 8.73 -0.72
C ILE A 160 2.35 9.81 -1.70
N ALA A 161 1.56 10.14 -2.74
CA ALA A 161 1.95 11.17 -3.70
C ALA A 161 2.00 12.58 -3.08
N ASN A 162 1.19 12.83 -2.05
CA ASN A 162 1.14 14.08 -1.29
C ASN A 162 2.10 14.07 -0.08
N THR A 163 2.90 13.02 0.08
CA THR A 163 3.94 12.99 1.10
C THR A 163 5.04 13.96 0.70
N ASP A 164 4.98 15.17 1.26
CA ASP A 164 6.14 16.06 1.29
C ASP A 164 7.24 15.34 2.05
N ILE A 165 8.19 14.79 1.31
CA ILE A 165 9.42 14.28 1.89
C ILE A 165 10.29 15.52 2.17
N GLN A 166 9.88 16.29 3.20
CA GLN A 166 10.67 17.43 3.63
C GLN A 166 12.05 16.91 3.99
N SER A 167 13.04 17.30 3.17
CA SER A 167 14.42 17.27 3.62
C SER A 167 14.44 18.08 4.92
N THR A 168 14.73 17.42 6.04
CA THR A 168 15.16 18.12 7.26
C THR A 168 16.57 18.67 7.01
N SER A 169 16.65 19.59 6.07
CA SER A 169 17.77 20.47 5.79
C SER A 169 17.32 21.85 6.25
N ASN A 170 17.60 22.15 7.52
CA ASN A 170 17.72 23.47 8.16
C ASN A 170 16.98 23.53 9.50
N ASN A 171 17.77 23.50 10.57
CA ASN A 171 17.78 24.51 11.63
C ASN A 171 18.94 24.19 12.59
N ASN A 172 20.13 24.67 12.24
CA ASN A 172 21.12 25.19 13.18
C ASN A 172 21.19 26.70 12.95
#